data_AF-A0A8H5U1J0-F1
#
_entry.id   AF-A0A8H5U1J0-F1
#
_cell.length_a   1.000
_cell.length_b   1.000
_cell.length_c   1.000
_cell.angle_alpha   90.00
_cell.angle_beta   90.00
_cell.angle_gamma   90.00
#
_symmetry.space_group_name_H-M   'P 1'
#
loop_
_entity.id
_entity.type
_entity.pdbx_description
1 polymer ?
#
loop_
_entity_poly.entity_id
_entity_poly.type
_entity_poly.pdbx_seq_one_letter_code
_entity_poly.pdbx_strand_id
1 'polypeptide(L)'
;PQDPPHILLLASSSGHLSTLVPLPETTYRRLLSVTNQLLPALTPHGGLNAKAHRLPDGIRPVGVEAAGGRTIVDGAVLARWAELGAAKRAEIAGKGGYDGVGELREELEGVLGWSGLSYF
;
A
#
# COMPACT_ATOMS: atom_id res chain seq x y z
N PRO A 1 -17.78 -12.02 20.02
CA PRO A 1 -17.93 -10.74 19.28
C PRO A 1 -16.56 -10.28 18.77
N GLN A 2 -16.39 -10.07 17.47
CA GLN A 2 -15.20 -9.39 16.96
C GLN A 2 -15.44 -7.88 17.07
N ASP A 3 -14.50 -7.17 17.70
CA ASP A 3 -14.54 -5.71 17.75
C ASP A 3 -14.47 -5.13 16.33
N PRO A 4 -15.17 -4.02 16.05
CA PRO A 4 -15.10 -3.38 14.75
C PRO A 4 -13.65 -2.97 14.42
N PRO A 5 -13.25 -2.95 13.13
CA PRO A 5 -11.92 -2.48 12.75
C PRO A 5 -11.77 -0.99 13.10
N HIS A 6 -10.59 -0.63 13.62
CA HIS A 6 -10.26 0.76 13.97
C HIS A 6 -9.16 1.28 13.03
N ILE A 7 -9.32 2.52 12.56
CA ILE A 7 -8.28 3.23 11.82
C ILE A 7 -7.35 3.91 12.82
N LEU A 8 -6.04 3.69 12.68
CA LEU A 8 -5.04 4.40 13.47
C LEU A 8 -4.62 5.68 12.74
N LEU A 9 -4.93 6.84 13.32
CA LEU A 9 -4.42 8.12 12.85
C LEU A 9 -3.05 8.38 13.48
N LEU A 10 -2.07 8.70 12.65
CA LEU A 10 -0.69 8.95 13.03
C LEU A 10 -0.31 10.38 12.67
N ALA A 11 0.44 11.02 13.56
CA ALA A 11 1.01 12.34 13.33
C ALA A 11 2.53 12.28 13.50
N SER A 12 3.26 12.99 12.64
CA SER A 12 4.71 13.14 12.72
C SER A 12 5.07 14.56 13.17
N SER A 13 6.22 14.70 13.83
CA SER A 13 6.78 16.01 14.23
C SER A 13 7.06 16.93 13.04
N SER A 14 7.19 16.38 11.83
CA SER A 14 7.31 17.14 10.58
C SER A 14 5.96 17.67 10.04
N GLY A 15 4.86 17.54 10.79
CA GLY A 15 3.54 18.02 10.40
C GLY A 15 2.77 17.10 9.44
N HIS A 16 3.26 15.89 9.20
CA HIS A 16 2.57 14.91 8.36
C HIS A 16 1.48 14.17 9.17
N LEU A 17 0.33 13.96 8.54
CA LEU A 17 -0.72 13.06 9.02
C LEU A 17 -0.78 11.83 8.11
N SER A 18 -0.97 10.67 8.70
CA SER A 18 -1.15 9.41 7.97
C SER A 18 -2.11 8.48 8.71
N THR A 19 -2.60 7.47 7.99
CA THR A 19 -3.50 6.45 8.54
C THR A 19 -2.91 5.07 8.37
N LEU A 20 -3.15 4.20 9.35
CA LEU A 20 -2.93 2.76 9.21
C LEU A 20 -4.29 2.06 9.33
N VAL A 21 -4.66 1.36 8.28
CA VAL A 21 -5.98 0.73 8.13
C VAL A 21 -5.81 -0.80 8.13
N PRO A 22 -6.54 -1.55 8.97
CA PRO A 22 -6.54 -3.01 8.90
C PRO A 22 -7.24 -3.46 7.61
N LEU A 23 -6.64 -4.45 6.92
CA LEU A 23 -7.17 -4.98 5.68
C LEU A 23 -7.52 -6.46 5.84
N PRO A 24 -8.59 -6.95 5.18
CA PRO A 24 -8.79 -8.38 4.98
C PRO A 24 -7.59 -8.99 4.25
N GLU A 25 -7.23 -10.23 4.60
CA GLU A 25 -6.08 -10.94 4.02
C GLU A 25 -6.12 -11.00 2.48
N THR A 26 -7.31 -11.17 1.91
CA THR A 26 -7.53 -11.20 0.46
C THR A 26 -7.17 -9.87 -0.20
N THR A 27 -7.65 -8.75 0.35
CA THR A 27 -7.30 -7.39 -0.10
C THR A 27 -5.82 -7.11 0.09
N TYR A 28 -5.26 -7.45 1.26
CA TYR A 28 -3.83 -7.30 1.53
C TYR A 28 -2.97 -8.01 0.47
N ARG A 29 -3.26 -9.27 0.12
CA ARG A 29 -2.50 -10.01 -0.90
C ARG A 29 -2.59 -9.40 -2.29
N ARG A 30 -3.79 -8.98 -2.71
CA ARG A 30 -3.99 -8.32 -4.01
C ARG A 30 -3.24 -7.00 -4.08
N LEU A 31 -3.37 -6.15 -3.07
CA LEU A 31 -2.65 -4.87 -3.00
C LEU A 31 -1.13 -5.05 -2.88
N LEU A 32 -0.66 -6.06 -2.15
CA LEU A 32 0.76 -6.41 -2.10
C LEU A 32 1.29 -6.82 -3.48
N SER A 33 0.52 -7.60 -4.25
CA SER A 33 0.86 -7.93 -5.64
C SER A 33 0.99 -6.66 -6.47
N VAL A 34 0.00 -5.76 -6.39
CA VAL A 34 0.01 -4.47 -7.10
C VAL A 34 1.23 -3.62 -6.72
N THR A 35 1.57 -3.50 -5.44
CA THR A 35 2.78 -2.80 -4.99
C THR A 35 4.05 -3.39 -5.60
N ASN A 36 4.18 -4.71 -5.63
CA ASN A 36 5.35 -5.36 -6.23
C ASN A 36 5.47 -5.11 -7.75
N GLN A 37 4.34 -4.93 -8.45
CA GLN A 37 4.34 -4.56 -9.87
C GLN A 37 4.60 -3.06 -10.09
N LEU A 38 4.19 -2.20 -9.15
CA LEU A 38 4.39 -0.76 -9.22
C LEU A 38 5.85 -0.36 -9.01
N LEU A 39 6.53 -0.97 -8.03
CA LEU A 39 7.92 -0.64 -7.69
C LEU A 39 8.87 -0.57 -8.90
N PRO A 40 8.90 -1.57 -9.82
CA PRO A 40 9.73 -1.49 -11.02
C PRO A 40 9.12 -0.66 -12.16
N ALA A 41 7.81 -0.38 -12.13
CA ALA A 41 7.12 0.37 -13.18
C ALA A 41 7.19 1.89 -12.99
N LEU A 42 7.47 2.35 -11.77
CA LEU A 42 7.54 3.76 -11.42
C LEU A 42 8.96 4.30 -11.58
N THR A 43 9.08 5.51 -12.13
CA THR A 43 10.34 6.23 -12.13
C THR A 43 10.69 6.64 -10.68
N PRO A 44 11.89 6.28 -10.17
CA PRO A 44 12.31 6.67 -8.83
C PRO A 44 12.69 8.16 -8.81
N HIS A 45 12.21 8.88 -7.80
CA HIS A 45 12.68 10.24 -7.54
C HIS A 45 14.06 10.18 -6.87
N GLY A 46 15.01 10.97 -7.38
CA GLY A 46 16.36 11.04 -6.82
C GLY A 46 17.15 9.72 -6.84
N GLY A 47 16.75 8.75 -7.68
CA GLY A 47 17.39 7.43 -7.73
C GLY A 47 17.19 6.57 -6.48
N LEU A 48 16.22 6.92 -5.61
CA LEU A 48 15.98 6.23 -4.35
C LEU A 48 15.26 4.88 -4.55
N ASN A 49 15.58 3.92 -3.69
CA ASN A 49 14.88 2.64 -3.64
C ASN A 49 13.73 2.69 -2.62
N ALA A 50 12.49 2.73 -3.12
CA ALA A 50 11.30 2.82 -2.29
C ALA A 50 11.13 1.64 -1.32
N LYS A 51 11.54 0.42 -1.72
CA LYS A 51 11.49 -0.76 -0.83
C LYS A 51 12.51 -0.64 0.31
N ALA A 52 13.72 -0.20 0.00
CA ALA A 52 14.77 -0.03 1.01
C ALA A 52 14.40 1.09 2.01
N HIS A 53 13.81 2.19 1.54
CA HIS A 53 13.35 3.30 2.37
C HIS A 53 12.28 2.91 3.42
N ARG A 54 11.56 1.80 3.23
CA ARG A 54 10.56 1.30 4.19
C ARG A 54 11.08 0.26 5.17
N LEU A 55 12.35 -0.13 5.05
CA LEU A 55 12.95 -1.03 6.02
C LEU A 55 13.27 -0.27 7.31
N PRO A 56 13.07 -0.89 8.49
CA PRO A 56 13.48 -0.29 9.75
C PRO A 56 15.00 -0.11 9.77
N ASP A 57 15.48 1.03 10.27
CA ASP A 57 16.90 1.24 10.53
C ASP A 57 17.38 0.35 11.70
N GLY A 58 18.45 -0.39 11.47
CA GLY A 58 19.08 -1.24 12.49
C GLY A 58 18.44 -2.64 12.59
N ILE A 59 19.11 -3.64 12.01
CA ILE A 59 18.77 -5.04 12.20
C ILE A 59 19.03 -5.44 13.67
N ARG A 60 17.99 -5.86 14.39
CA ARG A 60 18.14 -6.87 15.46
C ARG A 60 17.17 -8.01 15.17
N PRO A 61 17.63 -9.18 14.68
CA PRO A 61 16.81 -10.37 14.66
C PRO A 61 16.85 -10.93 16.07
N VAL A 62 15.90 -10.55 16.91
CA VAL A 62 15.67 -11.25 18.17
C VAL A 62 14.92 -12.54 17.88
N GLY A 63 15.67 -13.61 17.65
CA GLY A 63 15.31 -14.98 18.08
C GLY A 63 14.05 -15.63 17.51
N VAL A 64 13.45 -15.08 16.47
CA VAL A 64 12.44 -15.75 15.65
C VAL A 64 12.79 -15.41 14.21
N GLU A 65 12.74 -16.37 13.30
CA GLU A 65 12.54 -16.06 11.89
C GLU A 65 11.19 -15.34 11.74
N ALA A 66 11.14 -14.07 12.12
CA ALA A 66 10.19 -13.15 11.55
C ALA A 66 10.62 -13.07 10.08
N ALA A 67 9.81 -13.63 9.18
CA ALA A 67 9.69 -13.09 7.84
C ALA A 67 9.42 -11.58 8.00
N GLY A 68 10.51 -10.80 8.09
CA GLY A 68 10.55 -9.60 8.90
C GLY A 68 9.73 -8.47 8.30
N GLY A 69 8.65 -8.09 8.97
CA GLY A 69 8.09 -6.73 8.90
C GLY A 69 7.45 -6.32 7.59
N ARG A 70 6.89 -7.25 6.80
CA ARG A 70 6.23 -6.92 5.51
C ARG A 70 4.70 -6.99 5.57
N THR A 71 4.09 -6.76 6.73
CA THR A 71 2.62 -6.81 6.89
C THR A 71 1.91 -5.53 6.47
N ILE A 72 2.64 -4.51 6.03
CA ILE A 72 2.08 -3.22 5.62
C ILE A 72 2.26 -3.02 4.12
N VAL A 73 1.18 -2.63 3.45
CA VAL A 73 1.22 -2.18 2.06
C VAL A 73 1.40 -0.66 2.03
N ASP A 74 2.34 -0.18 1.21
CA ASP A 74 2.64 1.25 1.13
C ASP A 74 1.61 1.99 0.27
N GLY A 75 0.66 2.68 0.93
CA GLY A 75 -0.35 3.50 0.28
C GLY A 75 0.22 4.61 -0.60
N ALA A 76 1.41 5.15 -0.29
CA ALA A 76 2.04 6.16 -1.12
C ALA A 76 2.52 5.58 -2.45
N VAL A 77 2.98 4.32 -2.47
CA VAL A 77 3.33 3.63 -3.73
C VAL A 77 2.07 3.30 -4.52
N LEU A 78 1.01 2.82 -3.85
CA LEU A 78 -0.28 2.51 -4.49
C LEU A 78 -0.90 3.74 -5.17
N ALA A 79 -0.86 4.90 -4.54
CA ALA A 79 -1.39 6.16 -5.10
C ALA A 79 -0.75 6.53 -6.45
N ARG A 80 0.50 6.11 -6.69
CA ARG A 80 1.23 6.37 -7.94
C ARG A 80 0.78 5.48 -9.10
N TRP A 81 -0.12 4.53 -8.89
CA TRP A 81 -0.72 3.77 -9.99
C TRP A 81 -1.38 4.69 -11.04
N ALA A 82 -1.94 5.83 -10.61
CA ALA A 82 -2.52 6.83 -11.49
C ALA A 82 -1.49 7.52 -12.42
N GLU A 83 -0.20 7.52 -12.07
CA GLU A 83 0.87 8.11 -12.89
C GLU A 83 1.16 7.28 -14.15
N LEU A 84 0.82 6.00 -14.14
CA LEU A 84 1.14 5.09 -15.24
C LEU A 84 0.23 5.30 -16.44
N GLY A 85 0.72 5.05 -17.65
CA GLY A 85 -0.10 5.04 -18.87
C GLY A 85 -1.18 3.94 -18.87
N ALA A 86 -2.24 4.13 -19.65
CA ALA A 86 -3.42 3.25 -19.66
C ALA A 86 -3.09 1.76 -19.84
N ALA A 87 -2.21 1.42 -20.79
CA ALA A 87 -1.79 0.04 -21.03
C ALA A 87 -1.11 -0.59 -19.80
N LYS A 88 -0.23 0.17 -19.12
CA LYS A 88 0.47 -0.33 -17.94
C LYS A 88 -0.46 -0.49 -16.74
N ARG A 89 -1.43 0.41 -16.58
CA ARG A 89 -2.47 0.29 -15.54
C ARG A 89 -3.30 -0.99 -15.72
N ALA A 90 -3.68 -1.32 -16.96
CA ALA A 90 -4.40 -2.56 -17.27
C ALA A 90 -3.56 -3.81 -17.01
N GLU A 91 -2.28 -3.81 -17.41
CA GLU A 91 -1.36 -4.90 -17.12
C GLU A 91 -1.22 -5.17 -15.61
N ILE A 92 -1.07 -4.11 -14.81
CA ILE A 92 -0.93 -4.23 -13.36
C ILE A 92 -2.23 -4.72 -12.71
N ALA A 93 -3.39 -4.26 -13.17
CA ALA A 93 -4.68 -4.74 -12.66
C ALA A 93 -4.82 -6.27 -12.86
N GLY A 94 -4.53 -6.77 -14.06
CA GLY A 94 -4.56 -8.21 -14.34
C GLY A 94 -3.57 -9.01 -13.49
N LYS A 95 -2.34 -8.51 -13.32
CA LYS A 95 -1.33 -9.16 -12.45
C LYS A 95 -1.68 -9.09 -10.95
N GLY A 96 -2.48 -8.10 -10.56
CA GLY A 96 -3.02 -7.94 -9.21
C GLY A 96 -4.17 -8.89 -8.89
N GLY A 97 -4.71 -9.60 -9.89
CA GLY A 97 -5.86 -10.48 -9.74
C GLY A 97 -7.19 -9.73 -9.75
N TYR A 98 -7.25 -8.58 -10.44
CA TYR A 98 -8.48 -7.83 -10.67
C TYR A 98 -9.00 -8.09 -12.08
N ASP A 99 -10.32 -8.11 -12.25
CA ASP A 99 -11.00 -8.34 -13.52
C ASP A 99 -10.84 -7.15 -14.49
N GLY A 100 -10.44 -5.99 -13.98
CA GLY A 100 -10.11 -4.85 -14.81
C GLY A 100 -9.58 -3.64 -14.05
N VAL A 101 -9.27 -2.60 -14.82
CA VAL A 101 -8.81 -1.30 -14.31
C VAL A 101 -9.85 -0.64 -13.40
N GLY A 102 -11.15 -0.85 -13.68
CA GLY A 102 -12.24 -0.32 -12.88
C GLY A 102 -12.25 -0.87 -11.47
N GLU A 103 -12.20 -2.20 -11.32
CA GLU A 103 -12.19 -2.87 -10.01
C GLU A 103 -10.97 -2.48 -9.17
N LEU A 104 -9.77 -2.47 -9.77
CA LEU A 104 -8.58 -2.01 -9.06
C LEU A 104 -8.70 -0.54 -8.63
N ARG A 105 -9.25 0.33 -9.48
CA ARG A 105 -9.46 1.74 -9.14
C ARG A 105 -10.41 1.89 -7.96
N GLU A 106 -11.52 1.15 -7.95
CA GLU A 106 -12.50 1.17 -6.86
C GLU A 106 -11.89 0.67 -5.55
N GLU A 107 -11.12 -0.42 -5.58
CA GLU A 107 -10.40 -0.91 -4.39
C GLU A 107 -9.41 0.15 -3.88
N LEU A 108 -8.65 0.81 -4.78
CA LEU A 108 -7.73 1.89 -4.43
C LEU A 108 -8.45 3.10 -3.85
N GLU A 109 -9.60 3.52 -4.38
CA GLU A 109 -10.43 4.60 -3.83
C GLU A 109 -10.99 4.24 -2.44
N GLY A 110 -11.27 2.96 -2.20
CA GLY A 110 -11.70 2.46 -0.90
C GLY A 110 -10.62 2.50 0.19
N VAL A 111 -9.35 2.33 -0.18
CA VAL A 111 -8.24 2.28 0.81
C VAL A 111 -7.38 3.55 0.86
N LEU A 112 -7.34 4.33 -0.22
CA LEU A 112 -6.56 5.56 -0.30
C LEU A 112 -7.40 6.78 0.09
N GLY A 113 -6.72 7.79 0.61
CA GLY A 113 -7.34 9.07 0.97
C GLY A 113 -8.08 9.02 2.30
N TRP A 114 -9.17 9.79 2.39
CA TRP A 114 -9.93 10.02 3.62
C TRP A 114 -11.27 9.30 3.63
N SER A 115 -11.50 8.34 2.72
CA SER A 115 -12.76 7.59 2.61
C SER A 115 -13.12 6.86 3.89
N GLY A 116 -12.13 6.32 4.62
CA GLY A 116 -12.35 5.72 5.94
C GLY A 116 -12.64 6.73 7.06
N LEU A 117 -12.49 8.03 6.81
CA LEU A 117 -12.63 9.13 7.77
C LEU A 117 -13.71 10.15 7.37
N SER A 118 -14.43 9.91 6.26
CA SER A 118 -15.53 10.78 5.85
C SER A 118 -16.71 10.62 6.80
N TYR A 119 -17.29 11.74 7.23
CA TYR A 119 -18.65 11.75 7.75
C TYR A 119 -19.62 11.64 6.56
N PHE A 120 -20.67 10.83 6.74
CA PHE A 120 -21.71 10.42 5.77
C PHE A 120 -21.98 11.39 4.63
#